data_AF-A0AAU9UFR6-F1
#
_entry.id   AF-A0AAU9UFR6-F1
#
_cell.length_a   1.000
_cell.length_b   1.000
_cell.length_c   1.000
_cell.angle_alpha   90.00
_cell.angle_beta   90.00
_cell.angle_gamma   90.00
#
_symmetry.space_group_name_H-M   'P 1'
#
loop_
_entity.id
_entity.type
_entity.pdbx_description
1 polymer ?
#
loop_
_entity_poly.entity_id
_entity_poly.type
_entity_poly.pdbx_seq_one_letter_code
_entity_poly.pdbx_strand_id
1 'polypeptide(L)'
;MAIAKVIQGTISPKRGTRPSHLAPKPAFSNERQSEALRRFMRNENPRPPQVSLANRTRADKGQVTPPKLRPASTPQQHAENAYIEFLAITKANREVSLATCKKIMKTYQYGHESLLEVELDEAEAAIYNNDTCQVLKGSMSGLYMAAYNTTAGFVGAIEAEGQKEGPQTFNTPKGDPVVVVARCTRVMLGDRILEMAKTITGDPEVGDAFGAWKLPSLKWINGVPGCGKTTHIVGNFDEDGEIVATTTIEAAKDLKEKLAHRYGEKAKLKVRTMTSILVNGFREGVKIDRLTVDEALMNHFGAIVMAARLSEAKEVVLVGDINHS
;
A
#
# COMPACT_ATOMS: atom_id res chain seq x y z
N MET A 1 -2.21 -36.65 44.53
CA MET A 1 -2.18 -37.40 45.80
C MET A 1 -3.57 -37.99 46.04
N ALA A 2 -3.81 -39.20 45.53
CA ALA A 2 -4.90 -40.11 45.93
C ALA A 2 -4.67 -41.45 45.22
N ILE A 3 -4.54 -42.51 46.01
CA ILE A 3 -4.32 -43.91 45.63
C ILE A 3 -5.63 -44.65 45.86
N ALA A 4 -6.10 -45.46 44.90
CA ALA A 4 -6.92 -46.65 45.13
C ALA A 4 -6.92 -47.53 43.85
N LYS A 5 -6.17 -48.64 43.82
CA LYS A 5 -6.53 -50.04 44.19
C LYS A 5 -7.40 -50.79 43.17
N VAL A 6 -6.71 -51.58 42.32
CA VAL A 6 -6.85 -53.04 42.06
C VAL A 6 -8.25 -53.66 42.11
N ILE A 7 -8.68 -54.33 41.03
CA ILE A 7 -9.16 -55.74 41.03
C ILE A 7 -8.82 -56.41 39.67
N GLN A 8 -8.06 -57.51 39.73
CA GLN A 8 -7.95 -58.53 38.68
C GLN A 8 -9.10 -59.53 38.81
N GLY A 9 -9.63 -60.01 37.68
CA GLY A 9 -10.59 -61.12 37.63
C GLY A 9 -10.61 -61.77 36.24
N THR A 10 -9.86 -62.86 36.11
CA THR A 10 -9.75 -63.78 34.97
C THR A 10 -11.01 -64.60 34.71
N ILE A 11 -11.50 -64.66 33.46
CA ILE A 11 -12.27 -65.79 32.91
C ILE A 11 -11.89 -66.00 31.42
N SER A 12 -11.53 -67.23 31.07
CA SER A 12 -11.38 -67.78 29.69
C SER A 12 -12.20 -69.10 29.63
N PRO A 13 -12.38 -69.78 28.48
CA PRO A 13 -12.72 -69.32 27.13
C PRO A 13 -13.92 -70.15 26.55
N LYS A 14 -14.53 -69.74 25.42
CA LYS A 14 -15.37 -70.66 24.62
C LYS A 14 -15.02 -70.60 23.13
N ARG A 15 -14.81 -71.80 22.57
CA ARG A 15 -14.45 -72.12 21.18
C ARG A 15 -15.64 -71.89 20.23
N GLY A 16 -15.33 -71.49 18.99
CA GLY A 16 -16.24 -71.53 17.85
C GLY A 16 -15.51 -71.34 16.51
N THR A 17 -15.25 -72.45 15.82
CA THR A 17 -15.30 -72.67 14.35
C THR A 17 -14.54 -71.75 13.36
N ARG A 18 -13.62 -72.35 12.60
CA ARG A 18 -13.06 -71.90 11.29
C ARG A 18 -13.92 -72.50 10.14
N PRO A 19 -14.00 -71.87 8.94
CA PRO A 19 -13.00 -72.15 7.91
C PRO A 19 -12.60 -70.99 6.95
N SER A 20 -11.34 -71.07 6.50
CA SER A 20 -10.72 -70.69 5.22
C SER A 20 -11.31 -69.57 4.32
N HIS A 21 -10.56 -68.46 4.21
CA HIS A 21 -9.88 -67.96 2.99
C HIS A 21 -9.65 -66.44 3.10
N LEU A 22 -8.41 -66.04 3.43
CA LEU A 22 -7.91 -64.70 3.08
C LEU A 22 -6.46 -64.85 2.62
N ALA A 23 -6.21 -64.42 1.39
CA ALA A 23 -4.91 -64.35 0.75
C ALA A 23 -3.91 -63.52 1.58
N PRO A 24 -2.60 -63.80 1.52
CA PRO A 24 -1.61 -62.95 2.15
C PRO A 24 -1.62 -61.57 1.49
N LYS A 25 -1.75 -60.52 2.31
CA LYS A 25 -1.53 -59.14 1.86
C LYS A 25 -0.11 -59.04 1.29
N PRO A 26 0.09 -58.45 0.10
CA PRO A 26 1.42 -58.29 -0.46
C PRO A 26 2.25 -57.37 0.43
N ALA A 27 3.48 -57.81 0.73
CA ALA A 27 4.51 -56.98 1.33
C ALA A 27 4.68 -55.72 0.48
N PHE A 28 4.41 -54.55 1.05
CA PHE A 28 4.72 -53.27 0.42
C PHE A 28 6.24 -53.21 0.21
N SER A 29 6.65 -53.17 -1.05
CA SER A 29 8.03 -53.32 -1.48
C SER A 29 8.90 -52.14 -1.04
N ASN A 30 10.06 -52.47 -0.49
CA ASN A 30 11.19 -51.58 -0.16
C ASN A 30 11.68 -50.74 -1.35
N GLU A 31 11.26 -51.05 -2.58
CA GLU A 31 11.66 -50.35 -3.81
C GLU A 31 11.12 -48.92 -3.88
N ARG A 32 9.87 -48.67 -3.48
CA ARG A 32 9.30 -47.30 -3.55
C ARG A 32 9.98 -46.34 -2.57
N GLN A 33 10.34 -46.82 -1.38
CA GLN A 33 11.04 -46.00 -0.39
C GLN A 33 12.51 -45.79 -0.76
N SER A 34 13.17 -46.81 -1.31
CA SER A 34 14.55 -46.69 -1.79
C SER A 34 14.66 -45.84 -3.06
N GLU A 35 13.65 -45.82 -3.92
CA GLU A 35 13.57 -44.94 -5.08
C GLU A 35 13.29 -43.48 -4.69
N ALA A 36 12.45 -43.26 -3.66
CA ALA A 36 12.25 -41.93 -3.07
C ALA A 36 13.53 -41.38 -2.43
N LEU A 37 14.28 -42.21 -1.70
CA LEU A 37 15.57 -41.83 -1.11
C LEU A 37 16.64 -41.57 -2.18
N ARG A 38 16.66 -42.36 -3.26
CA ARG A 38 17.55 -42.15 -4.41
C ARG A 38 17.21 -40.86 -5.17
N ARG A 39 15.94 -40.49 -5.27
CA ARG A 39 15.51 -39.19 -5.82
C ARG A 39 15.92 -38.01 -4.95
N PHE A 40 15.85 -38.15 -3.62
CA PHE A 40 16.25 -37.11 -2.68
C PHE A 40 17.76 -36.89 -2.66
N MET A 41 18.55 -37.97 -2.77
CA MET A 41 20.02 -37.92 -2.80
C MET A 41 20.61 -37.48 -4.15
N ARG A 42 19.82 -37.55 -5.23
CA ARG A 42 20.23 -37.07 -6.55
C ARG A 42 19.90 -35.58 -6.60
N ASN A 43 20.93 -34.74 -6.74
CA ASN A 43 20.89 -33.28 -6.74
C ASN A 43 20.15 -32.71 -7.98
N GLU A 44 18.94 -33.19 -8.26
CA GLU A 44 18.01 -32.57 -9.19
C GLU A 44 17.29 -31.48 -8.41
N ASN A 45 17.84 -30.26 -8.45
CA ASN A 45 17.09 -29.06 -8.07
C ASN A 45 15.71 -29.15 -8.74
N PRO A 46 14.59 -29.30 -8.00
CA PRO A 46 13.31 -29.11 -8.62
C PRO A 46 13.30 -27.65 -9.07
N ARG A 47 13.31 -27.41 -10.38
CA ARG A 47 13.02 -26.08 -10.90
C ARG A 47 11.76 -25.62 -10.18
N PRO A 48 11.74 -24.40 -9.62
CA PRO A 48 10.51 -23.87 -9.03
C PRO A 48 9.40 -24.07 -10.05
N PRO A 49 8.19 -24.47 -9.64
CA PRO A 49 7.10 -24.71 -10.57
C PRO A 49 7.01 -23.49 -11.48
N GLN A 50 7.36 -23.66 -12.76
CA GLN A 50 7.17 -22.62 -13.75
C GLN A 50 5.67 -22.44 -13.84
N VAL A 51 5.14 -21.45 -13.11
CA VAL A 51 3.79 -20.97 -13.33
C VAL A 51 3.78 -20.55 -14.79
N SER A 52 3.11 -21.36 -15.61
CA SER A 52 2.97 -21.09 -17.03
C SER A 52 2.46 -19.65 -17.18
N LEU A 53 3.00 -18.90 -18.13
CA LEU A 53 2.51 -17.54 -18.47
C LEU A 53 0.98 -17.52 -18.71
N ALA A 54 0.40 -18.69 -19.04
CA ALA A 54 -1.02 -18.91 -19.22
C ALA A 54 -1.85 -18.86 -17.92
N ASN A 55 -1.26 -19.16 -16.75
CA ASN A 55 -1.99 -19.34 -15.48
C ASN A 55 -1.81 -18.20 -14.46
N ARG A 56 -1.16 -17.10 -14.84
CA ARG A 56 -1.15 -15.88 -13.99
C ARG A 56 -2.57 -15.35 -13.87
N THR A 57 -3.07 -15.23 -12.64
CA THR A 57 -4.34 -14.56 -12.38
C THR A 57 -4.26 -13.10 -12.85
N ARG A 58 -5.41 -12.45 -13.03
CA ARG A 58 -5.44 -11.02 -13.40
C ARG A 58 -4.66 -10.16 -12.39
N ALA A 59 -4.77 -10.49 -11.10
CA ALA A 59 -3.99 -9.87 -10.03
C ALA A 59 -2.47 -10.11 -10.19
N ASP A 60 -2.03 -11.31 -10.57
CA ASP A 60 -0.61 -11.61 -10.84
C ASP A 60 -0.03 -10.86 -12.06
N LYS A 61 -0.91 -10.29 -12.90
CA LYS A 61 -0.55 -9.40 -14.01
C LYS A 61 -0.66 -7.91 -13.64
N GLY A 62 -0.92 -7.59 -12.38
CA GLY A 62 -1.20 -6.22 -11.93
C GLY A 62 -2.51 -5.65 -12.49
N GLN A 63 -3.39 -6.49 -13.05
CA GLN A 63 -4.69 -6.05 -13.54
C GLN A 63 -5.63 -5.87 -12.35
N VAL A 64 -5.86 -4.61 -12.01
CA VAL A 64 -6.90 -4.18 -11.09
C VAL A 64 -8.26 -4.44 -11.72
N THR A 65 -9.25 -4.82 -10.92
CA THR A 65 -10.65 -4.79 -11.39
C THR A 65 -11.00 -3.35 -11.72
N PRO A 66 -11.29 -3.00 -13.00
CA PRO A 66 -11.60 -1.64 -13.35
C PRO A 66 -12.81 -1.16 -12.53
N PRO A 67 -12.79 0.07 -12.01
CA PRO A 67 -13.95 0.60 -11.33
C PRO A 67 -15.14 0.69 -12.30
N LYS A 68 -16.34 0.61 -11.75
CA LYS A 68 -17.55 0.89 -12.53
C LYS A 68 -17.66 2.39 -12.73
N LEU A 69 -17.43 2.84 -13.97
CA LEU A 69 -17.58 4.24 -14.34
C LEU A 69 -19.03 4.54 -14.74
N ARG A 70 -19.46 5.77 -14.48
CA ARG A 70 -20.76 6.27 -14.92
C ARG A 70 -20.64 6.76 -16.37
N PRO A 71 -21.69 6.67 -17.20
CA PRO A 71 -21.72 7.42 -18.46
C PRO A 71 -21.48 8.91 -18.18
N ALA A 72 -20.54 9.52 -18.89
CA ALA A 72 -20.17 10.91 -18.70
C ALA A 72 -20.41 11.72 -19.98
N SER A 73 -21.09 12.85 -19.79
CA SER A 73 -21.47 13.81 -20.84
C SER A 73 -21.20 15.26 -20.42
N THR A 74 -20.95 15.50 -19.13
CA THR A 74 -20.63 16.82 -18.58
C THR A 74 -19.24 16.82 -17.95
N PRO A 75 -18.56 17.99 -17.86
CA PRO A 75 -17.26 18.09 -17.17
C PRO A 75 -17.30 17.57 -15.72
N GLN A 76 -18.42 17.81 -15.03
CA GLN A 76 -18.66 17.28 -13.68
C GLN A 76 -18.58 15.75 -13.66
N GLN A 77 -19.31 15.06 -14.54
CA GLN A 77 -19.32 13.60 -14.60
C GLN A 77 -17.94 13.02 -14.98
N HIS A 78 -17.18 13.71 -15.84
CA HIS A 78 -15.80 13.32 -16.13
C HIS A 78 -14.88 13.47 -14.93
N ALA A 79 -15.03 14.55 -14.14
CA ALA A 79 -14.27 14.74 -12.91
C ALA A 79 -14.61 13.66 -11.86
N GLU A 80 -15.89 13.31 -11.70
CA GLU A 80 -16.34 12.23 -10.84
C GLU A 80 -15.73 10.88 -11.22
N ASN A 81 -15.76 10.53 -12.51
CA ASN A 81 -15.15 9.31 -13.00
C ASN A 81 -13.63 9.29 -12.76
N ALA A 82 -12.94 10.39 -13.05
CA ALA A 82 -11.50 10.49 -12.82
C ALA A 82 -11.16 10.31 -11.32
N TYR A 83 -11.98 10.87 -10.43
CA TYR A 83 -11.85 10.65 -8.99
C TYR A 83 -12.04 9.18 -8.60
N ILE A 84 -13.09 8.52 -9.12
CA ILE A 84 -13.35 7.09 -8.88
C ILE A 84 -12.17 6.24 -9.37
N GLU A 85 -11.61 6.54 -10.54
CA GLU A 85 -10.42 5.89 -11.09
C GLU A 85 -9.21 6.05 -10.15
N PHE A 86 -8.97 7.26 -9.66
CA PHE A 86 -7.89 7.53 -8.73
C PHE A 86 -8.02 6.71 -7.43
N LEU A 87 -9.22 6.63 -6.86
CA LEU A 87 -9.46 5.81 -5.68
C LEU A 87 -9.24 4.32 -5.95
N ALA A 88 -9.71 3.84 -7.10
CA ALA A 88 -9.54 2.44 -7.49
C ALA A 88 -8.05 2.08 -7.64
N ILE A 89 -7.25 2.93 -8.29
CA ILE A 89 -5.80 2.75 -8.42
C ILE A 89 -5.14 2.77 -7.04
N THR A 90 -5.52 3.71 -6.18
CA THR A 90 -4.97 3.83 -4.82
C THR A 90 -5.27 2.57 -3.99
N LYS A 91 -6.51 2.07 -4.04
CA LYS A 91 -6.93 0.82 -3.39
C LYS A 91 -6.16 -0.39 -3.92
N ALA A 92 -5.97 -0.46 -5.23
CA ALA A 92 -5.24 -1.56 -5.86
C ALA A 92 -3.76 -1.59 -5.47
N ASN A 93 -3.10 -0.42 -5.47
CA ASN A 93 -1.71 -0.31 -5.03
C ASN A 93 -1.55 -0.78 -3.58
N ARG A 94 -2.52 -0.44 -2.73
CA ARG A 94 -2.60 -0.94 -1.34
C ARG A 94 -2.78 -2.45 -1.29
N GLU A 95 -3.68 -3.03 -2.09
CA GLU A 95 -3.93 -4.48 -2.14
C GLU A 95 -2.69 -5.25 -2.60
N VAL A 96 -1.96 -4.74 -3.61
CA VAL A 96 -0.69 -5.32 -4.04
C VAL A 96 0.34 -5.27 -2.91
N SER A 97 0.47 -4.13 -2.24
CA SER A 97 1.39 -3.97 -1.11
C SER A 97 1.06 -4.93 0.03
N LEU A 98 -0.23 -5.09 0.34
CA LEU A 98 -0.73 -6.03 1.34
C LEU A 98 -0.41 -7.48 0.95
N ALA A 99 -0.67 -7.85 -0.30
CA ALA A 99 -0.41 -9.20 -0.80
C ALA A 99 1.09 -9.55 -0.71
N THR A 100 1.96 -8.62 -1.08
CA THR A 100 3.42 -8.78 -0.97
C THR A 100 3.85 -9.02 0.48
N CYS A 101 3.47 -8.14 1.42
CA CYS A 101 3.86 -8.31 2.82
C CYS A 101 3.26 -9.57 3.45
N LYS A 102 2.02 -9.92 3.11
CA LYS A 102 1.35 -11.12 3.60
C LYS A 102 2.01 -12.39 3.06
N LYS A 103 2.48 -12.39 1.81
CA LYS A 103 3.23 -13.49 1.21
C LYS A 103 4.54 -13.72 1.98
N ILE A 104 5.33 -12.66 2.16
CA ILE A 104 6.59 -12.69 2.91
C ILE A 104 6.38 -13.24 4.34
N MET A 105 5.38 -12.71 5.06
CA MET A 105 5.07 -13.15 6.43
C MET A 105 4.72 -14.65 6.49
N LYS A 106 3.91 -15.13 5.53
CA LYS A 106 3.57 -16.56 5.46
C LYS A 106 4.80 -17.43 5.15
N THR A 107 5.63 -17.03 4.20
CA THR A 107 6.86 -17.76 3.84
C THR A 107 7.79 -17.89 5.06
N TYR A 108 7.93 -16.82 5.84
CA TYR A 108 8.65 -16.83 7.11
C TYR A 108 8.03 -17.80 8.13
N GLN A 109 6.72 -17.73 8.35
CA GLN A 109 6.01 -18.60 9.29
C GLN A 109 6.09 -20.10 8.92
N TYR A 110 6.16 -20.43 7.63
CA TYR A 110 6.34 -21.81 7.16
C TYR A 110 7.80 -22.29 7.19
N GLY A 111 8.77 -21.43 7.51
CA GLY A 111 10.19 -21.79 7.56
C GLY A 111 10.81 -22.09 6.19
N HIS A 112 10.26 -21.52 5.11
CA HIS A 112 10.77 -21.71 3.75
C HIS A 112 11.95 -20.76 3.45
N GLU A 113 13.10 -21.01 4.08
CA GLU A 113 14.26 -20.10 4.10
C GLU A 113 14.71 -19.62 2.71
N SER A 114 14.94 -20.52 1.75
CA SER A 114 15.43 -20.13 0.41
C SER A 114 14.42 -19.28 -0.37
N LEU A 115 13.12 -19.52 -0.19
CA LEU A 115 12.08 -18.69 -0.82
C LEU A 115 11.98 -17.33 -0.13
N LEU A 116 12.13 -17.31 1.20
CA LEU A 116 12.07 -16.09 2.00
C LEU A 116 13.19 -15.12 1.59
N GLU A 117 14.42 -15.61 1.40
CA GLU A 117 15.54 -14.77 0.97
C GLU A 117 15.26 -14.05 -0.35
N VAL A 118 14.71 -14.76 -1.34
CA VAL A 118 14.32 -14.18 -2.64
C VAL A 118 13.22 -13.14 -2.47
N GLU A 119 12.18 -13.45 -1.70
CA GLU A 119 11.05 -12.52 -1.49
C GLU A 119 11.47 -11.26 -0.72
N LEU A 120 12.39 -11.38 0.22
CA LEU A 120 12.92 -10.24 0.97
C LEU A 120 13.79 -9.34 0.09
N ASP A 121 14.63 -9.90 -0.79
CA ASP A 121 15.46 -9.13 -1.71
C ASP A 121 14.61 -8.38 -2.75
N GLU A 122 13.69 -9.09 -3.43
CA GLU A 122 12.81 -8.50 -4.46
C GLU A 122 11.94 -7.36 -3.95
N ALA A 123 11.51 -7.44 -2.68
CA ALA A 123 10.65 -6.42 -2.05
C ALA A 123 11.42 -5.35 -1.28
N GLU A 124 12.76 -5.44 -1.22
CA GLU A 124 13.63 -4.68 -0.31
C GLU A 124 13.04 -4.67 1.11
N ALA A 125 12.87 -5.86 1.67
CA ALA A 125 12.10 -6.11 2.87
C ALA A 125 12.91 -6.76 3.99
N ALA A 126 12.34 -6.69 5.19
CA ALA A 126 12.87 -7.34 6.39
C ALA A 126 11.74 -7.90 7.25
N ILE A 127 12.03 -9.01 7.93
CA ILE A 127 11.24 -9.46 9.08
C ILE A 127 11.82 -8.78 10.32
N TYR A 128 10.97 -8.08 11.07
CA TYR A 128 11.37 -7.27 12.22
C TYR A 128 10.58 -7.69 13.45
N ASN A 129 11.27 -7.79 14.59
CA ASN A 129 10.64 -7.96 15.89
C ASN A 129 10.53 -6.59 16.57
N ASN A 130 9.30 -6.13 16.72
CA ASN A 130 8.98 -4.82 17.27
C ASN A 130 9.32 -4.68 18.76
N ASP A 131 9.19 -5.75 19.56
CA ASP A 131 9.47 -5.73 20.99
C ASP A 131 10.97 -5.66 21.29
N THR A 132 11.78 -6.41 20.53
CA THR A 132 13.24 -6.44 20.71
C THR A 132 13.97 -5.43 19.85
N CYS A 133 13.25 -4.76 18.95
CA CYS A 133 13.78 -3.84 17.95
C CYS A 133 14.85 -4.45 17.03
N GLN A 134 14.73 -5.73 16.69
CA GLN A 134 15.73 -6.47 15.91
C GLN A 134 15.21 -6.95 14.56
N VAL A 135 16.07 -6.85 13.54
CA VAL A 135 15.85 -7.52 12.25
C VAL A 135 16.11 -9.01 12.44
N LEU A 136 15.10 -9.83 12.20
CA LEU A 136 15.18 -11.29 12.26
C LEU A 136 15.73 -11.87 10.94
N LYS A 137 15.32 -11.31 9.80
CA LYS A 137 15.72 -11.71 8.44
C LYS A 137 15.66 -10.51 7.49
N GLY A 138 16.51 -10.52 6.46
CA GLY A 138 16.57 -9.46 5.45
C GLY A 138 17.34 -8.22 5.94
N SER A 139 17.06 -7.07 5.35
CA SER A 139 17.72 -5.81 5.72
C SER A 139 16.75 -4.65 5.73
N MET A 140 16.93 -3.76 6.71
CA MET A 140 16.21 -2.49 6.78
C MET A 140 17.16 -1.37 6.35
N SER A 141 16.71 -0.56 5.40
CA SER A 141 17.36 0.72 5.06
C SER A 141 16.35 1.87 5.15
N GLY A 142 16.71 2.90 5.92
CA GLY A 142 15.89 4.10 6.12
C GLY A 142 14.72 3.91 7.10
N LEU A 143 13.82 4.90 7.08
CA LEU A 143 12.62 4.94 7.91
C LEU A 143 11.42 4.36 7.15
N TYR A 144 10.54 3.69 7.89
CA TYR A 144 9.30 3.12 7.36
C TYR A 144 8.09 3.82 7.98
N MET A 145 7.09 4.22 7.19
CA MET A 145 5.87 4.81 7.75
C MET A 145 4.94 3.76 8.37
N ALA A 146 5.04 2.52 7.89
CA ALA A 146 4.20 1.41 8.35
C ALA A 146 4.97 0.09 8.31
N ALA A 147 4.39 -0.92 8.94
CA ALA A 147 4.78 -2.31 8.81
C ALA A 147 3.52 -3.19 8.70
N TYR A 148 3.66 -4.39 8.15
CA TYR A 148 2.58 -5.37 8.11
C TYR A 148 2.71 -6.35 9.28
N ASN A 149 1.65 -6.46 10.07
CA ASN A 149 1.48 -7.44 11.14
C ASN A 149 0.38 -8.45 10.75
N THR A 150 0.53 -9.70 11.20
CA THR A 150 -0.43 -10.77 10.86
C THR A 150 -1.82 -10.49 11.44
N THR A 151 -1.89 -10.02 12.69
CA THR A 151 -3.14 -9.81 13.40
C THR A 151 -3.83 -8.51 13.01
N ALA A 152 -3.08 -7.40 12.91
CA ALA A 152 -3.64 -6.08 12.66
C ALA A 152 -3.61 -5.62 11.19
N GLY A 153 -2.95 -6.35 10.30
CA GLY A 153 -2.66 -5.85 8.96
C GLY A 153 -1.59 -4.76 9.00
N PHE A 154 -1.76 -3.68 8.24
CA PHE A 154 -0.80 -2.57 8.30
C PHE A 154 -0.93 -1.78 9.60
N VAL A 155 0.20 -1.58 10.27
CA VAL A 155 0.34 -0.82 11.51
C VAL A 155 1.26 0.38 11.28
N GLY A 156 0.88 1.54 11.78
CA GLY A 156 1.68 2.77 11.65
C GLY A 156 2.92 2.74 12.55
N ALA A 157 4.00 3.37 12.09
CA ALA A 157 5.16 3.66 12.93
C ALA A 157 4.78 4.58 14.10
N ILE A 158 5.42 4.39 15.24
CA ILE A 158 5.29 5.26 16.41
C ILE A 158 6.35 6.36 16.25
N GLU A 159 5.90 7.61 16.05
CA GLU A 159 6.80 8.75 16.04
C GLU A 159 7.24 9.04 17.48
N ALA A 160 8.49 8.73 17.81
CA ALA A 160 9.10 9.22 19.04
C ALA A 160 9.46 10.70 18.84
N GLU A 161 8.79 11.61 19.57
CA GLU A 161 9.08 13.04 19.51
C GLU A 161 10.59 13.29 19.68
N GLY A 162 11.22 13.90 18.68
CA GLY A 162 12.62 14.35 18.74
C GLY A 162 13.70 13.30 18.46
N GLN A 163 13.39 12.03 18.22
CA GLN A 163 14.39 11.02 17.84
C GLN A 163 14.41 10.78 16.33
N LYS A 164 15.36 11.43 15.64
CA LYS A 164 15.74 11.05 14.26
C LYS A 164 16.63 9.79 14.23
N GLU A 165 17.21 9.43 15.37
CA GLU A 165 18.12 8.31 15.55
C GLU A 165 17.66 7.49 16.76
N GLY A 166 16.93 6.41 16.48
CA GLY A 166 16.39 5.48 17.46
C GLY A 166 15.81 4.25 16.76
N PRO A 167 15.72 3.10 17.44
CA PRO A 167 15.08 1.92 16.87
C PRO A 167 13.61 2.21 16.57
N GLN A 168 13.21 1.87 15.35
CA GLN A 168 11.87 2.20 14.87
C GLN A 168 10.83 1.21 15.41
N THR A 169 9.78 1.72 16.05
CA THR A 169 8.70 0.89 16.60
C THR A 169 7.38 1.14 15.86
N PHE A 170 6.46 0.17 15.97
CA PHE A 170 5.17 0.17 15.30
C PHE A 170 4.03 -0.13 16.29
N ASN A 171 2.81 0.30 15.95
CA ASN A 171 1.62 0.07 16.77
C ASN A 171 1.10 -1.37 16.65
N THR A 172 1.87 -2.37 17.09
CA THR A 172 1.50 -3.79 17.02
C THR A 172 0.58 -4.22 18.16
N PRO A 173 -0.33 -5.20 17.95
CA PRO A 173 -1.10 -5.81 19.03
C PRO A 173 -0.19 -6.45 20.09
N LYS A 174 -0.64 -6.40 21.35
CA LYS A 174 0.11 -6.99 22.48
C LYS A 174 0.28 -8.51 22.27
N GLY A 175 1.52 -8.98 22.31
CA GLY A 175 1.85 -10.40 22.14
C GLY A 175 2.02 -10.85 20.68
N ASP A 176 1.92 -9.95 19.70
CA ASP A 176 2.21 -10.24 18.29
C ASP A 176 3.18 -9.17 17.71
N PRO A 177 4.47 -9.20 18.09
CA PRO A 177 5.43 -8.15 17.75
C PRO A 177 6.09 -8.31 16.39
N VAL A 178 5.87 -9.43 15.70
CA VAL A 178 6.56 -9.71 14.43
C VAL A 178 5.86 -8.96 13.30
N VAL A 179 6.66 -8.22 12.52
CA VAL A 179 6.17 -7.42 11.40
C VAL A 179 7.05 -7.60 10.16
N VAL A 180 6.48 -7.32 8.99
CA VAL A 180 7.19 -7.15 7.73
C VAL A 180 7.29 -5.67 7.42
N VAL A 181 8.50 -5.19 7.22
CA VAL A 181 8.79 -3.89 6.60
C VAL A 181 9.29 -4.14 5.18
N ALA A 182 8.88 -3.31 4.23
CA ALA A 182 9.23 -3.47 2.83
C ALA A 182 9.31 -2.11 2.14
N ARG A 183 9.85 -2.06 0.91
CA ARG A 183 9.86 -0.81 0.12
C ARG A 183 8.48 -0.15 0.06
N CYS A 184 7.42 -0.94 -0.12
CA CYS A 184 6.05 -0.42 -0.17
C CYS A 184 5.52 0.13 1.16
N THR A 185 6.15 -0.19 2.29
CA THR A 185 5.79 0.33 3.62
C THR A 185 6.66 1.52 4.05
N ARG A 186 7.66 1.91 3.24
CA ARG A 186 8.44 3.14 3.45
C ARG A 186 7.54 4.37 3.40
N VAL A 187 6.71 4.45 2.36
CA VAL A 187 5.78 5.56 2.14
C VAL A 187 4.39 4.97 1.91
N MET A 188 3.63 4.81 2.98
CA MET A 188 2.31 4.15 2.93
C MET A 188 1.17 5.17 3.08
N LEU A 189 1.06 6.05 2.08
CA LEU A 189 0.12 7.16 2.12
C LEU A 189 -1.28 6.81 1.58
N GLY A 190 -1.41 5.65 0.91
CA GLY A 190 -2.67 5.21 0.33
C GLY A 190 -3.81 5.10 1.34
N ASP A 191 -3.55 4.57 2.54
CA ASP A 191 -4.57 4.47 3.59
C ASP A 191 -5.08 5.84 4.03
N ARG A 192 -4.17 6.78 4.25
CA ARG A 192 -4.53 8.16 4.64
C ARG A 192 -5.27 8.89 3.52
N ILE A 193 -4.89 8.66 2.25
CA ILE A 193 -5.63 9.19 1.09
C ILE A 193 -7.04 8.60 1.06
N LEU A 194 -7.21 7.29 1.26
CA LEU A 194 -8.52 6.65 1.26
C LEU A 194 -9.39 7.07 2.45
N GLU A 195 -8.79 7.31 3.62
CA GLU A 195 -9.48 7.91 4.78
C GLU A 195 -9.94 9.33 4.46
N MET A 196 -9.07 10.13 3.84
CA MET A 196 -9.40 11.49 3.45
C MET A 196 -10.40 11.58 2.30
N ALA A 197 -10.44 10.58 1.43
CA ALA A 197 -11.50 10.44 0.45
C ALA A 197 -12.88 10.26 1.10
N LYS A 198 -12.97 9.50 2.20
CA LYS A 198 -14.24 9.29 2.93
C LYS A 198 -14.77 10.57 3.56
N THR A 199 -13.90 11.49 3.99
CA THR A 199 -14.34 12.74 4.63
C THR A 199 -15.03 13.70 3.64
N ILE A 200 -14.68 13.63 2.35
CA ILE A 200 -15.24 14.53 1.32
C ILE A 200 -16.38 13.91 0.51
N THR A 201 -16.49 12.58 0.45
CA THR A 201 -17.48 11.87 -0.38
C THR A 201 -18.55 11.11 0.39
N GLY A 202 -18.41 10.99 1.72
CA GLY A 202 -19.18 9.98 2.46
C GLY A 202 -18.73 8.57 2.09
N ASP A 203 -19.58 7.57 2.26
CA ASP A 203 -19.28 6.21 1.77
C ASP A 203 -19.40 6.17 0.23
N PRO A 204 -18.30 5.94 -0.53
CA PRO A 204 -18.31 5.92 -1.99
C PRO A 204 -19.20 4.83 -2.59
N GLU A 205 -19.57 3.81 -1.81
CA GLU A 205 -20.45 2.72 -2.25
C GLU A 205 -21.96 3.02 -2.02
N VAL A 206 -22.29 4.09 -1.29
CA VAL A 206 -23.68 4.35 -0.81
C VAL A 206 -24.26 5.71 -1.26
N GLY A 207 -23.48 6.65 -1.79
CA GLY A 207 -23.99 8.01 -2.07
C GLY A 207 -23.35 8.79 -3.23
N ASP A 208 -23.97 9.94 -3.53
CA ASP A 208 -23.49 10.93 -4.49
C ASP A 208 -22.25 11.64 -3.93
N ALA A 209 -21.09 11.01 -4.12
CA ALA A 209 -19.77 11.46 -3.67
C ALA A 209 -19.46 12.95 -3.92
N PHE A 210 -20.14 13.56 -4.90
CA PHE A 210 -19.96 14.97 -5.25
C PHE A 210 -21.21 15.83 -5.06
N GLY A 211 -22.37 15.26 -4.72
CA GLY A 211 -23.58 15.95 -4.26
C GLY A 211 -23.77 17.39 -4.77
N ALA A 212 -23.77 18.34 -3.83
CA ALA A 212 -23.93 19.77 -4.09
C ALA A 212 -22.63 20.50 -4.49
N TRP A 213 -21.50 19.79 -4.61
CA TRP A 213 -20.23 20.40 -4.98
C TRP A 213 -20.22 20.74 -6.47
N LYS A 214 -20.08 22.03 -6.77
CA LYS A 214 -19.93 22.53 -8.12
C LYS A 214 -18.46 22.46 -8.52
N LEU A 215 -18.16 21.78 -9.64
CA LEU A 215 -16.81 21.78 -10.20
C LEU A 215 -16.28 23.22 -10.36
N PRO A 216 -15.05 23.52 -9.88
CA PRO A 216 -14.43 24.82 -10.09
C PRO A 216 -14.13 25.09 -11.56
N SER A 217 -13.91 26.36 -11.89
CA SER A 217 -13.40 26.73 -13.20
C SER A 217 -11.98 26.20 -13.37
N LEU A 218 -11.75 25.39 -14.41
CA LEU A 218 -10.44 24.85 -14.74
C LEU A 218 -9.76 25.73 -15.79
N LYS A 219 -8.54 26.17 -15.50
CA LYS A 219 -7.71 26.96 -16.42
C LYS A 219 -6.40 26.25 -16.70
N TRP A 220 -6.08 26.02 -17.97
CA TRP A 220 -4.81 25.43 -18.38
C TRP A 220 -3.80 26.52 -18.78
N ILE A 221 -2.56 26.38 -18.31
CA ILE A 221 -1.42 27.21 -18.68
C ILE A 221 -0.33 26.29 -19.23
N ASN A 222 -0.17 26.30 -20.55
CA ASN A 222 0.90 25.57 -21.21
C ASN A 222 2.19 26.38 -21.15
N GLY A 223 3.28 25.79 -20.65
CA GLY A 223 4.60 26.39 -20.73
C GLY A 223 5.63 25.40 -21.22
N VAL A 224 6.28 25.69 -22.34
CA VAL A 224 7.41 24.90 -22.86
C VAL A 224 8.59 24.91 -21.87
N PRO A 225 9.56 23.98 -21.97
CA PRO A 225 10.68 23.93 -21.03
C PRO A 225 11.49 25.24 -21.09
N GLY A 226 11.91 25.75 -19.94
CA GLY A 226 12.63 27.03 -19.86
C GLY A 226 11.79 28.31 -20.06
N CYS A 227 10.48 28.20 -20.31
CA CYS A 227 9.59 29.36 -20.52
C CYS A 227 9.22 30.13 -19.23
N GLY A 228 9.74 29.70 -18.07
CA GLY A 228 9.46 30.36 -16.80
C GLY A 228 8.08 30.06 -16.23
N LYS A 229 7.59 28.82 -16.32
CA LYS A 229 6.34 28.37 -15.66
C LYS A 229 6.32 28.72 -14.16
N THR A 230 7.39 28.38 -13.46
CA THR A 230 7.58 28.75 -12.05
C THR A 230 7.61 30.27 -11.87
N THR A 231 8.24 31.02 -12.79
CA THR A 231 8.25 32.49 -12.78
C THR A 231 6.85 33.07 -12.99
N HIS A 232 6.02 32.41 -13.81
CA HIS A 232 4.63 32.79 -14.03
C HIS A 232 3.78 32.57 -12.77
N ILE A 233 3.94 31.43 -12.08
CA ILE A 233 3.29 31.16 -10.80
C ILE A 233 3.70 32.23 -9.78
N VAL A 234 5.00 32.43 -9.56
CA VAL A 234 5.53 33.43 -8.63
C VAL A 234 5.10 34.85 -9.03
N GLY A 235 4.92 35.13 -10.32
CA GLY A 235 4.51 36.43 -10.83
C GLY A 235 3.06 36.79 -10.57
N ASN A 236 2.18 35.78 -10.52
CA ASN A 236 0.73 35.94 -10.44
C ASN A 236 0.13 35.37 -9.15
N PHE A 237 0.97 35.00 -8.18
CA PHE A 237 0.58 34.41 -6.92
C PHE A 237 -0.29 35.36 -6.09
N ASP A 238 -1.38 34.83 -5.52
CA ASP A 238 -2.30 35.51 -4.61
C ASP A 238 -2.09 35.03 -3.17
N GLU A 239 -1.46 35.86 -2.34
CA GLU A 239 -1.12 35.54 -0.96
C GLU A 239 -2.34 35.23 -0.07
N ASP A 240 -3.47 35.86 -0.37
CA ASP A 240 -4.66 35.81 0.46
C ASP A 240 -5.47 34.54 0.16
N GLY A 241 -5.69 34.23 -1.12
CA GLY A 241 -6.62 33.20 -1.57
C GLY A 241 -6.01 31.96 -2.22
N GLU A 242 -4.70 31.90 -2.47
CA GLU A 242 -4.11 30.81 -3.26
C GLU A 242 -3.31 29.79 -2.46
N ILE A 243 -3.43 28.53 -2.88
CA ILE A 243 -2.48 27.46 -2.56
C ILE A 243 -1.87 26.94 -3.85
N VAL A 244 -0.55 26.67 -3.82
CA VAL A 244 0.15 25.99 -4.91
C VAL A 244 0.49 24.56 -4.52
N ALA A 245 0.00 23.61 -5.30
CA ALA A 245 0.32 22.20 -5.24
C ALA A 245 1.42 21.85 -6.25
N THR A 246 2.45 21.11 -5.83
CA THR A 246 3.50 20.58 -6.70
C THR A 246 3.58 19.06 -6.62
N THR A 247 4.19 18.40 -7.59
CA THR A 247 4.32 16.92 -7.57
C THR A 247 5.46 16.45 -6.66
N THR A 248 6.61 17.14 -6.64
CA THR A 248 7.82 16.72 -5.91
C THR A 248 8.16 17.63 -4.73
N ILE A 249 8.91 17.09 -3.77
CA ILE A 249 9.39 17.82 -2.59
C ILE A 249 10.40 18.90 -3.01
N GLU A 250 11.22 18.59 -4.00
CA GLU A 250 12.25 19.47 -4.55
C GLU A 250 11.60 20.68 -5.22
N ALA A 251 10.58 20.46 -6.06
CA ALA A 251 9.82 21.54 -6.69
C ALA A 251 9.10 22.40 -5.63
N ALA A 252 8.52 21.77 -4.60
CA ALA A 252 7.90 22.50 -3.49
C ALA A 252 8.94 23.38 -2.77
N LYS A 253 10.14 22.86 -2.51
CA LYS A 253 11.20 23.60 -1.82
C LYS A 253 11.67 24.81 -2.63
N ASP A 254 11.97 24.61 -3.91
CA ASP A 254 12.38 25.69 -4.82
C ASP A 254 11.31 26.78 -4.93
N LEU A 255 10.04 26.40 -5.12
CA LEU A 255 8.94 27.36 -5.20
C LEU A 255 8.73 28.11 -3.87
N LYS A 256 8.87 27.45 -2.72
CA LYS A 256 8.82 28.10 -1.40
C LYS A 256 9.88 29.18 -1.26
N GLU A 257 11.11 28.89 -1.67
CA GLU A 257 12.21 29.85 -1.61
C GLU A 257 11.94 31.07 -2.51
N LYS A 258 11.46 30.84 -3.73
CA LYS A 258 11.10 31.92 -4.67
C LYS A 258 9.93 32.78 -4.20
N LEU A 259 8.87 32.17 -3.67
CA LEU A 259 7.75 32.91 -3.11
C LEU A 259 8.15 33.67 -1.85
N ALA A 260 8.95 33.07 -0.97
CA ALA A 260 9.41 33.75 0.23
C ALA A 260 10.28 34.97 -0.06
N HIS A 261 11.13 34.89 -1.09
CA HIS A 261 11.92 36.02 -1.54
C HIS A 261 11.05 37.21 -1.99
N ARG A 262 9.89 36.96 -2.60
CA ARG A 262 9.02 38.00 -3.15
C ARG A 262 7.92 38.49 -2.20
N TYR A 263 7.35 37.58 -1.42
CA TYR A 263 6.14 37.79 -0.62
C TYR A 263 6.37 37.52 0.89
N GLY A 264 7.59 37.12 1.27
CA GLY A 264 7.96 36.85 2.66
C GLY A 264 7.68 35.43 3.14
N GLU A 265 8.18 35.10 4.34
CA GLU A 265 8.20 33.73 4.88
C GLU A 265 6.82 33.08 5.01
N LYS A 266 5.74 33.86 5.19
CA LYS A 266 4.37 33.33 5.29
C LYS A 266 3.92 32.65 3.99
N ALA A 267 4.42 33.10 2.83
CA ALA A 267 4.09 32.51 1.54
C ALA A 267 4.57 31.05 1.41
N LYS A 268 5.61 30.65 2.17
CA LYS A 268 6.08 29.25 2.20
C LYS A 268 4.99 28.28 2.64
N LEU A 269 4.06 28.72 3.50
CA LEU A 269 2.96 27.90 4.00
C LEU A 269 1.90 27.61 2.94
N LYS A 270 1.90 28.39 1.85
CA LYS A 270 0.94 28.27 0.75
C LYS A 270 1.39 27.28 -0.34
N VAL A 271 2.59 26.72 -0.23
CA VAL A 271 3.12 25.71 -1.16
C VAL A 271 3.16 24.35 -0.49
N ARG A 272 2.55 23.35 -1.13
CA ARG A 272 2.51 21.97 -0.63
C ARG A 272 2.69 21.00 -1.78
N THR A 273 3.13 19.78 -1.48
CA THR A 273 3.04 18.71 -2.47
C THR A 273 1.59 18.24 -2.60
N MET A 274 1.20 17.75 -3.78
CA MET A 274 -0.12 17.16 -4.03
C MET A 274 -0.40 16.07 -2.98
N THR A 275 0.55 15.16 -2.79
CA THR A 275 0.50 14.12 -1.76
C THR A 275 0.24 14.67 -0.36
N SER A 276 0.90 15.77 0.05
CA SER A 276 0.64 16.38 1.36
C SER A 276 -0.78 16.89 1.51
N ILE A 277 -1.36 17.45 0.44
CA ILE A 277 -2.75 17.93 0.41
C ILE A 277 -3.72 16.75 0.55
N LEU A 278 -3.55 15.69 -0.24
CA LEU A 278 -4.46 14.54 -0.22
C LEU A 278 -4.44 13.77 1.12
N VAL A 279 -3.29 13.77 1.80
CA VAL A 279 -3.08 13.01 3.04
C VAL A 279 -3.48 13.78 4.29
N ASN A 280 -3.34 15.11 4.29
CA ASN A 280 -3.56 15.93 5.50
C ASN A 280 -4.72 16.92 5.34
N GLY A 281 -5.32 17.03 4.15
CA GLY A 281 -6.34 18.03 3.85
C GLY A 281 -5.85 19.46 4.08
N PHE A 282 -6.78 20.35 4.40
CA PHE A 282 -6.54 21.74 4.79
C PHE A 282 -7.05 21.98 6.21
N ARG A 283 -6.52 23.02 6.87
CA ARG A 283 -7.02 23.41 8.20
C ARG A 283 -8.41 24.00 8.06
N GLU A 284 -9.28 23.69 9.01
CA GLU A 284 -10.64 24.24 9.07
C GLU A 284 -10.60 25.77 9.13
N GLY A 285 -11.54 26.42 8.43
CA GLY A 285 -11.66 27.88 8.37
C GLY A 285 -10.64 28.59 7.45
N VAL A 286 -9.72 27.87 6.81
CA VAL A 286 -8.83 28.46 5.79
C VAL A 286 -9.60 28.61 4.48
N LYS A 287 -9.85 29.86 4.08
CA LYS A 287 -10.45 30.16 2.78
C LYS A 287 -9.39 30.01 1.68
N ILE A 288 -9.71 29.21 0.67
CA ILE A 288 -8.90 29.02 -0.53
C ILE A 288 -9.80 29.36 -1.72
N ASP A 289 -9.52 30.46 -2.40
CA ASP A 289 -10.26 30.86 -3.60
C ASP A 289 -9.68 30.19 -4.86
N ARG A 290 -8.35 29.95 -4.89
CA ARG A 290 -7.62 29.37 -6.03
C ARG A 290 -6.68 28.25 -5.63
N LEU A 291 -6.71 27.15 -6.38
CA LEU A 291 -5.71 26.07 -6.30
C LEU A 291 -4.89 26.04 -7.59
N THR A 292 -3.60 26.32 -7.49
CA THR A 292 -2.68 26.18 -8.63
C THR A 292 -1.95 24.84 -8.51
N VAL A 293 -1.94 24.04 -9.57
CA VAL A 293 -1.25 22.76 -9.65
C VAL A 293 -0.09 22.91 -10.64
N ASP A 294 1.12 22.92 -10.12
CA ASP A 294 2.34 22.86 -10.92
C ASP A 294 2.66 21.42 -11.34
N GLU A 295 3.20 21.28 -12.54
CA GLU A 295 3.39 19.99 -13.22
C GLU A 295 2.12 19.12 -13.20
N ALA A 296 0.98 19.73 -13.56
CA ALA A 296 -0.34 19.12 -13.47
C ALA A 296 -0.46 17.80 -14.25
N LEU A 297 0.27 17.65 -15.37
CA LEU A 297 0.25 16.44 -16.19
C LEU A 297 0.95 15.23 -15.54
N MET A 298 1.77 15.45 -14.51
CA MET A 298 2.35 14.36 -13.72
C MET A 298 1.37 13.77 -12.70
N ASN A 299 0.23 14.43 -12.48
CA ASN A 299 -0.77 14.00 -11.50
C ASN A 299 -1.92 13.30 -12.21
N HIS A 300 -2.41 12.22 -11.61
CA HIS A 300 -3.69 11.64 -12.03
C HIS A 300 -4.79 12.70 -11.88
N PHE A 301 -5.62 12.92 -12.90
CA PHE A 301 -6.61 14.00 -12.86
C PHE A 301 -7.57 13.87 -11.67
N GLY A 302 -7.95 12.64 -11.30
CA GLY A 302 -8.73 12.38 -10.08
C GLY A 302 -8.08 12.85 -8.77
N ALA A 303 -6.75 12.88 -8.68
CA ALA A 303 -6.04 13.44 -7.54
C ALA A 303 -6.20 14.96 -7.48
N ILE A 304 -6.15 15.63 -8.64
CA ILE A 304 -6.43 17.07 -8.76
C ILE A 304 -7.88 17.37 -8.36
N VAL A 305 -8.84 16.57 -8.84
CA VAL A 305 -10.25 16.69 -8.47
C VAL A 305 -10.44 16.53 -6.96
N MET A 306 -9.78 15.54 -6.34
CA MET A 306 -9.80 15.35 -4.89
C MET A 306 -9.23 16.57 -4.15
N ALA A 307 -8.09 17.10 -4.59
CA ALA A 307 -7.48 18.28 -3.99
C ALA A 307 -8.38 19.53 -4.12
N ALA A 308 -9.02 19.71 -5.28
CA ALA A 308 -9.99 20.78 -5.51
C ALA A 308 -11.22 20.65 -4.63
N ARG A 309 -11.70 19.42 -4.40
CA ARG A 309 -12.81 19.17 -3.48
C ARG A 309 -12.44 19.46 -2.03
N LEU A 310 -11.21 19.09 -1.61
CA LEU A 310 -10.67 19.36 -0.28
C LEU A 310 -10.46 20.85 -0.01
N SER A 311 -10.05 21.61 -1.02
CA SER A 311 -9.80 23.06 -0.86
C SER A 311 -11.06 23.90 -0.95
N GLU A 312 -12.13 23.35 -1.56
CA GLU A 312 -13.33 24.10 -1.94
C GLU A 312 -13.02 25.35 -2.80
N ALA A 313 -11.89 25.31 -3.52
CA ALA A 313 -11.48 26.39 -4.39
C ALA A 313 -12.52 26.63 -5.50
N LYS A 314 -12.64 27.90 -5.91
CA LYS A 314 -13.53 28.30 -7.02
C LYS A 314 -12.86 28.16 -8.37
N GLU A 315 -11.54 28.32 -8.38
CA GLU A 315 -10.70 28.20 -9.57
C GLU A 315 -9.58 27.18 -9.33
N VAL A 316 -9.31 26.36 -10.34
CA VAL A 316 -8.13 25.50 -10.38
C VAL A 316 -7.30 25.87 -11.61
N VAL A 317 -6.06 26.27 -11.39
CA VAL A 317 -5.10 26.60 -12.45
C VAL A 317 -4.13 25.43 -12.60
N LEU A 318 -4.12 24.83 -13.78
CA LEU A 318 -3.27 23.71 -14.14
C LEU A 318 -2.09 24.25 -14.95
N VAL A 319 -0.89 24.12 -14.40
CA VAL A 319 0.36 24.55 -15.05
C VAL A 319 1.15 23.30 -15.44
N GLY A 320 1.62 23.25 -16.67
CA GLY A 320 2.45 22.14 -17.12
C GLY A 320 2.88 22.28 -18.58
N ASP A 321 3.44 21.20 -19.11
CA ASP A 321 3.92 21.13 -20.49
C ASP A 321 3.38 19.89 -21.19
N ILE A 322 2.54 20.09 -22.20
CA ILE A 322 1.94 18.99 -22.97
C ILE A 322 3.02 18.16 -23.70
N ASN A 323 4.18 18.74 -23.97
CA ASN A 323 5.26 18.12 -24.72
C ASN A 323 6.35 17.48 -23.84
N HIS A 324 6.18 17.46 -22.52
CA HIS A 324 7.06 16.75 -21.58
C HIS A 324 6.23 15.83 -20.71
N SER A 325 6.62 14.54 -20.68
CA SER A 325 6.10 13.52 -19.76
C SER A 325 7.25 12.77 -19.13
#